data_AF-A0AA96ZVU5-F1
#
_entry.id   AF-A0AA96ZVU5-F1
#
_cell.length_a   1.000
_cell.length_b   1.000
_cell.length_c   1.000
_cell.angle_alpha   90.00
_cell.angle_beta   90.00
_cell.angle_gamma   90.00
#
_symmetry.space_group_name_H-M   'P 1'
#
loop_
_entity.id
_entity.type
_entity.pdbx_description
1 polymer ?
#
loop_
_entity_poly.entity_id
_entity_poly.type
_entity_poly.pdbx_seq_one_letter_code
_entity_poly.pdbx_strand_id
1 'polypeptide(L)'
;MEFNYETIGRLAIILLSFLIIFNVSAILIGVYNIRRKKILFPKFVLFFLYFFYAPLKYIFSVFSMNEKLVDEILVEIQNAVSLDKFKKKNDRKILLLPQCLRDSNCRARCDPLYGFVCTECGRCDVGKICSEAKSRGFKVFVIPGGSFVKKIFTEYKPTSCIGVACPMELSESLQKASVIPAQGVYLINDGCFETKVNIDDIIQKMDLAGFDSLFDSHSDSRPGHSVPSSASSSVSPSTSSSVSPSTSSSVSPSASSSVSPSVSPSTSSSVSSSISRPNQLSVISRGGGKNVL
;
A
#
# COMPACT_ATOMS: atom_id res chain seq x y z
N MET A 1 7.09 -54.74 25.98
CA MET A 1 7.88 -53.50 25.88
C MET A 1 7.95 -52.92 27.27
N GLU A 2 9.05 -53.13 27.99
CA GLU A 2 9.29 -52.48 29.28
C GLU A 2 9.76 -51.05 29.01
N PHE A 3 8.98 -50.07 29.46
CA PHE A 3 9.34 -48.66 29.30
C PHE A 3 10.37 -48.29 30.38
N ASN A 4 11.62 -48.04 29.96
CA ASN A 4 12.68 -47.55 30.85
C ASN A 4 12.44 -46.08 31.22
N TYR A 5 11.88 -45.84 32.41
CA TYR A 5 11.62 -44.50 32.94
C TYR A 5 12.87 -43.60 32.99
N GLU A 6 14.07 -44.18 33.16
CA GLU A 6 15.33 -43.42 33.12
C GLU A 6 15.59 -42.79 31.75
N THR A 7 15.34 -43.54 30.66
CA THR A 7 15.49 -43.02 29.28
C THR A 7 14.50 -41.90 29.01
N ILE A 8 13.26 -42.05 29.48
CA ILE A 8 12.21 -41.02 29.37
C ILE A 8 12.63 -39.75 30.11
N GLY A 9 13.16 -39.88 31.33
CA GLY A 9 13.66 -38.74 32.11
C GLY A 9 14.81 -38.01 31.44
N ARG A 10 15.80 -38.73 30.90
CA ARG A 10 16.93 -38.13 30.16
C ARG A 10 16.44 -37.38 28.91
N LEU A 11 15.53 -37.98 28.14
CA LEU A 11 14.94 -37.33 26.96
C LEU A 11 14.17 -36.07 27.34
N ALA A 12 13.39 -36.09 28.42
CA ALA A 12 12.65 -34.93 28.90
C ALA A 12 13.59 -33.76 29.26
N ILE A 13 14.70 -34.04 29.95
CA ILE A 13 15.70 -33.03 30.33
C ILE A 13 16.41 -32.45 29.09
N ILE A 14 16.76 -33.30 28.12
CA ILE A 14 17.38 -32.84 26.86
C ILE A 14 16.41 -31.94 26.10
N LEU A 15 15.14 -32.34 25.98
CA LEU A 15 14.11 -31.55 25.31
C LEU A 15 13.88 -30.21 26.01
N LEU A 16 13.80 -30.20 27.35
CA LEU A 16 13.65 -28.98 28.13
C LEU A 16 14.85 -28.04 27.94
N SER A 17 16.06 -28.58 27.99
CA SER A 17 17.30 -27.81 27.79
C SER A 17 17.34 -27.21 26.37
N PHE A 18 16.96 -27.99 25.36
CA PHE A 18 16.87 -27.53 23.98
C PHE A 18 15.85 -26.39 23.82
N LEU A 19 14.67 -26.50 24.43
CA LEU A 19 13.65 -25.44 24.41
C LEU A 19 14.16 -24.15 25.05
N ILE A 20 14.85 -24.24 26.19
CA ILE A 20 15.44 -23.07 26.86
C ILE A 20 16.49 -22.41 25.95
N ILE A 21 17.44 -23.19 25.41
CA ILE A 21 18.49 -22.68 24.52
C ILE A 21 17.90 -22.05 23.26
N PHE A 22 16.87 -22.68 22.67
CA PHE A 22 16.17 -22.15 21.50
C PHE A 22 15.52 -20.79 21.81
N ASN A 23 14.83 -20.64 22.94
CA ASN A 23 14.23 -19.36 23.32
C ASN A 23 15.29 -18.28 23.62
N VAL A 24 16.36 -18.61 24.34
CA VAL A 24 17.45 -17.67 24.64
C VAL A 24 18.14 -17.21 23.34
N SER A 25 18.42 -18.14 22.41
CA SER A 25 19.00 -17.79 21.12
C SER A 25 18.05 -16.94 20.26
N ALA A 26 16.75 -17.24 20.26
CA ALA A 26 15.74 -16.42 19.58
C ALA A 26 15.66 -15.00 20.14
N ILE A 27 15.72 -14.83 21.47
CA ILE A 27 15.76 -13.49 22.11
C ILE A 27 17.05 -12.75 21.74
N LEU A 28 18.21 -13.41 21.80
CA LEU A 28 19.50 -12.81 21.42
C LEU A 28 19.48 -12.36 19.95
N ILE A 29 18.95 -13.20 19.05
CA ILE A 29 18.75 -12.87 17.64
C ILE A 29 17.78 -11.69 17.52
N GLY A 30 16.65 -11.70 18.23
CA GLY A 30 15.66 -10.61 18.22
C GLY A 30 16.28 -9.27 18.65
N VAL A 31 17.00 -9.25 19.77
CA VAL A 31 17.72 -8.07 20.26
C VAL A 31 18.77 -7.61 19.25
N TYR A 32 19.52 -8.53 18.64
CA TYR A 32 20.48 -8.21 17.59
C TYR A 32 19.81 -7.56 16.38
N ASN A 33 18.68 -8.11 15.91
CA ASN A 33 17.89 -7.57 14.80
C ASN A 33 17.42 -6.14 15.11
N ILE A 34 16.87 -5.91 16.31
CA ILE A 34 16.40 -4.58 16.74
C ILE A 34 17.54 -3.57 16.77
N ARG A 35 18.71 -3.95 17.30
CA ARG A 35 19.87 -3.03 17.38
C ARG A 35 20.45 -2.67 16.02
N ARG A 36 20.40 -3.57 15.05
CA ARG A 36 20.99 -3.36 13.71
C ARG A 36 19.97 -2.84 12.69
N LYS A 37 18.69 -2.72 13.06
CA LYS A 37 17.55 -2.38 12.19
C LYS A 37 17.48 -3.22 10.90
N LYS A 38 18.10 -4.41 10.92
CA LYS A 38 18.19 -5.32 9.78
C LYS A 38 17.64 -6.66 10.20
N ILE A 39 16.79 -7.23 9.35
CA ILE A 39 16.28 -8.59 9.52
C ILE A 39 17.37 -9.53 9.02
N LEU A 40 17.97 -10.31 9.92
CA LEU A 40 19.11 -11.21 9.70
C LEU A 40 18.79 -12.30 8.66
N PHE A 41 17.54 -12.80 8.68
CA PHE A 41 17.07 -13.85 7.78
C PHE A 41 15.66 -13.54 7.23
N PRO A 42 15.50 -12.58 6.32
CA PRO A 42 14.20 -12.14 5.85
C PRO A 42 13.42 -13.25 5.13
N LYS A 43 14.12 -14.12 4.38
CA LYS A 43 13.49 -15.28 3.73
C LYS A 43 12.98 -16.31 4.73
N PHE A 44 13.70 -16.52 5.83
CA PHE A 44 13.26 -17.42 6.91
C PHE A 44 12.02 -16.85 7.60
N VAL A 45 12.05 -15.57 7.98
CA VAL A 45 10.88 -14.90 8.59
C VAL A 45 9.64 -15.02 7.70
N LEU A 46 9.78 -14.71 6.40
CA LEU A 46 8.69 -14.83 5.45
C LEU A 46 8.22 -16.29 5.28
N PHE A 47 9.14 -17.25 5.20
CA PHE A 47 8.80 -18.67 5.12
C PHE A 47 7.94 -19.12 6.31
N PHE A 48 8.39 -18.81 7.53
CA PHE A 48 7.65 -19.15 8.75
C PHE A 48 6.28 -18.47 8.81
N LEU A 49 6.25 -17.19 8.45
CA LEU A 49 5.01 -16.41 8.43
C LEU A 49 3.99 -17.01 7.45
N TYR A 50 4.42 -17.43 6.25
CA TYR A 50 3.54 -18.09 5.28
C TYR A 50 3.15 -19.51 5.70
N PHE A 51 4.06 -20.26 6.30
CA PHE A 51 3.79 -21.60 6.83
C PHE A 51 2.68 -21.56 7.89
N PHE A 52 2.70 -20.54 8.74
CA PHE A 52 1.74 -20.36 9.82
C PHE A 52 0.51 -19.52 9.44
N TYR A 53 0.49 -18.87 8.27
CA TYR A 53 -0.62 -18.01 7.85
C TYR A 53 -1.98 -18.73 7.88
N ALA A 54 -2.09 -19.88 7.22
CA ALA A 54 -3.34 -20.65 7.18
C ALA A 54 -3.77 -21.16 8.58
N PRO A 55 -2.87 -21.78 9.38
CA PRO A 55 -3.18 -22.13 10.76
C PRO A 55 -3.63 -20.94 11.61
N LEU A 56 -2.96 -19.78 11.52
CA LEU A 56 -3.33 -18.58 12.27
C LEU A 56 -4.71 -18.09 11.86
N LYS A 57 -5.00 -18.01 10.56
CA LYS A 57 -6.31 -17.57 10.07
C LYS A 57 -7.42 -18.50 10.54
N TYR A 58 -7.19 -19.82 10.50
CA TYR A 58 -8.13 -20.80 11.04
C TYR A 58 -8.38 -20.59 12.53
N ILE A 59 -7.33 -20.43 13.34
CA ILE A 59 -7.44 -20.15 14.77
C ILE A 59 -8.25 -18.86 15.01
N PHE A 60 -7.92 -17.77 14.32
CA PHE A 60 -8.62 -16.48 14.45
C PHE A 60 -10.10 -16.60 14.08
N SER A 61 -10.41 -17.36 13.02
CA SER A 61 -11.78 -17.65 12.61
C SER A 61 -12.55 -18.40 13.69
N VAL A 62 -11.95 -19.43 14.31
CA VAL A 62 -12.54 -20.20 15.42
C VAL A 62 -12.80 -19.33 16.64
N PHE A 63 -11.88 -18.41 16.97
CA PHE A 63 -12.02 -17.49 18.09
C PHE A 63 -12.87 -16.24 17.77
N SER A 64 -13.54 -16.20 16.61
CA SER A 64 -14.37 -15.06 16.15
C SER A 64 -13.63 -13.72 16.15
N MET A 65 -12.31 -13.74 15.95
CA MET A 65 -11.48 -12.54 15.82
C MET A 65 -11.45 -12.06 14.36
N ASN A 66 -11.08 -10.79 14.17
CA ASN A 66 -10.99 -10.21 12.83
C ASN A 66 -9.81 -10.84 12.05
N GLU A 67 -10.12 -11.74 11.11
CA GLU A 67 -9.13 -12.37 10.22
C GLU A 67 -8.27 -11.35 9.46
N LYS A 68 -8.80 -10.13 9.22
CA LYS A 68 -8.07 -9.04 8.55
C LYS A 68 -6.81 -8.63 9.30
N LEU A 69 -6.77 -8.79 10.63
CA LEU A 69 -5.60 -8.47 11.44
C LEU A 69 -4.38 -9.31 11.00
N VAL A 70 -4.60 -10.57 10.64
CA VAL A 70 -3.53 -11.47 10.17
C VAL A 70 -2.97 -10.97 8.84
N ASP A 71 -3.85 -10.51 7.95
CA ASP A 71 -3.49 -9.94 6.65
C ASP A 71 -2.74 -8.61 6.81
N GLU A 72 -3.18 -7.72 7.71
CA GLU A 72 -2.51 -6.45 8.03
C GLU A 72 -1.10 -6.66 8.61
N ILE A 73 -0.96 -7.56 9.59
CA ILE A 73 0.34 -7.93 10.16
C ILE A 73 1.28 -8.47 9.07
N LEU A 74 0.75 -9.29 8.17
CA LEU A 74 1.53 -9.84 7.06
C LEU A 74 1.99 -8.74 6.08
N VAL A 75 1.16 -7.75 5.79
CA VAL A 75 1.55 -6.58 4.98
C VAL A 75 2.64 -5.76 5.68
N GLU A 76 2.50 -5.49 6.98
CA GLU A 76 3.49 -4.69 7.72
C GLU A 76 4.84 -5.39 7.85
N ILE A 77 4.86 -6.71 8.06
CA ILE A 77 6.11 -7.48 8.06
C ILE A 77 6.78 -7.41 6.68
N GLN A 78 6.00 -7.53 5.60
CA GLN A 78 6.54 -7.42 4.23
C GLN A 78 7.09 -6.02 3.95
N ASN A 79 6.38 -4.98 4.38
CA ASN A 79 6.85 -3.59 4.33
C ASN A 79 8.20 -3.43 5.05
N ALA A 80 8.31 -3.94 6.28
CA ALA A 80 9.54 -3.86 7.06
C ALA A 80 10.69 -4.63 6.40
N VAL A 81 10.43 -5.82 5.87
CA VAL A 81 11.42 -6.66 5.18
C VAL A 81 11.95 -6.03 3.90
N SER A 82 11.11 -5.33 3.14
CA SER A 82 11.49 -4.72 1.86
C SER A 82 12.03 -3.29 2.01
N LEU A 83 11.84 -2.65 3.17
CA LEU A 83 12.10 -1.23 3.41
C LEU A 83 13.51 -0.78 3.00
N ASP A 84 14.55 -1.45 3.48
CA ASP A 84 15.95 -1.06 3.19
C ASP A 84 16.28 -1.13 1.71
N LYS A 85 15.70 -2.11 1.00
CA LYS A 85 15.91 -2.24 -0.45
C LYS A 85 15.10 -1.20 -1.22
N PHE A 86 13.91 -0.87 -0.73
CA PHE A 86 13.01 0.10 -1.33
C PHE A 86 13.58 1.51 -1.25
N LYS A 87 14.15 1.89 -0.10
CA LYS A 87 14.80 3.21 0.12
C LYS A 87 15.92 3.53 -0.86
N LYS A 88 16.58 2.50 -1.40
CA LYS A 88 17.72 2.61 -2.33
C LYS A 88 17.31 2.77 -3.80
N LYS A 89 16.01 2.75 -4.12
CA LYS A 89 15.52 2.79 -5.50
C LYS A 89 15.10 4.20 -5.90
N ASN A 90 15.67 4.67 -7.01
CA ASN A 90 15.47 6.03 -7.53
C ASN A 90 14.84 6.09 -8.92
N ASP A 91 14.92 5.00 -9.70
CA ASP A 91 14.47 4.94 -11.09
C ASP A 91 13.24 4.03 -11.26
N ARG A 92 12.38 4.32 -12.25
CA ARG A 92 11.24 3.46 -12.65
C ARG A 92 10.41 2.97 -11.46
N LYS A 93 10.08 3.91 -10.57
CA LYS A 93 9.23 3.69 -9.40
C LYS A 93 7.77 3.71 -9.85
N ILE A 94 6.99 2.74 -9.41
CA ILE A 94 5.56 2.68 -9.76
C ILE A 94 4.66 2.70 -8.53
N LEU A 95 3.47 3.25 -8.71
CA LEU A 95 2.38 3.22 -7.74
C LEU A 95 1.18 2.53 -8.39
N LEU A 96 0.73 1.43 -7.80
CA LEU A 96 -0.44 0.68 -8.23
C LEU A 96 -1.61 1.04 -7.33
N LEU A 97 -2.66 1.60 -7.95
CA LEU A 97 -3.91 1.96 -7.27
C LEU A 97 -5.02 1.00 -7.68
N PRO A 98 -5.93 0.63 -6.77
CA PRO A 98 -7.04 -0.25 -7.10
C PRO A 98 -8.16 0.54 -7.76
N GLN A 99 -8.93 -0.10 -8.64
CA GLN A 99 -10.14 0.50 -9.21
C GLN A 99 -11.16 0.91 -8.15
N CYS A 100 -11.14 0.28 -6.97
CA CYS A 100 -12.08 0.53 -5.87
C CYS A 100 -12.03 1.96 -5.31
N LEU A 101 -10.95 2.71 -5.54
CA LEU A 101 -10.85 4.13 -5.15
C LEU A 101 -11.66 5.07 -6.05
N ARG A 102 -12.15 4.57 -7.20
CA ARG A 102 -12.86 5.41 -8.16
C ARG A 102 -14.29 5.68 -7.72
N ASP A 103 -14.75 6.88 -8.07
CA ASP A 103 -16.14 7.31 -8.00
C ASP A 103 -16.96 6.74 -9.17
N SER A 104 -18.26 6.55 -8.95
CA SER A 104 -19.21 5.83 -9.83
C SER A 104 -19.37 6.53 -11.16
N ASN A 105 -19.12 7.84 -11.16
CA ASN A 105 -19.17 8.71 -12.31
C ASN A 105 -17.77 9.07 -12.83
N CYS A 106 -16.73 8.32 -12.45
CA CYS A 106 -15.36 8.53 -12.91
C CYS A 106 -15.24 8.28 -14.42
N ARG A 107 -14.69 9.27 -15.14
CA ARG A 107 -14.58 9.29 -16.61
C ARG A 107 -13.40 8.49 -17.18
N ALA A 108 -12.62 7.81 -16.34
CA ALA A 108 -11.44 7.07 -16.75
C ALA A 108 -11.80 5.90 -17.70
N ARG A 109 -11.09 5.80 -18.82
CA ARG A 109 -11.20 4.68 -19.78
C ARG A 109 -10.22 3.57 -19.40
N CYS A 110 -10.64 2.32 -19.57
CA CYS A 110 -9.78 1.17 -19.30
C CYS A 110 -8.92 0.86 -20.52
N ASP A 111 -7.61 0.94 -20.37
CA ASP A 111 -6.63 0.42 -21.31
C ASP A 111 -6.37 -1.08 -21.06
N PRO A 112 -6.33 -1.93 -22.10
CA PRO A 112 -6.14 -3.38 -21.95
C PRO A 112 -4.80 -3.81 -21.32
N LEU A 113 -3.78 -2.95 -21.38
CA LEU A 113 -2.42 -3.21 -20.91
C LEU A 113 -2.12 -2.49 -19.59
N TYR A 114 -2.54 -1.23 -19.46
CA TYR A 114 -2.16 -0.34 -18.34
C TYR A 114 -3.27 -0.10 -17.32
N GLY A 115 -4.49 -0.57 -17.58
CA GLY A 115 -5.65 -0.36 -16.71
C GLY A 115 -6.31 1.00 -16.93
N PHE A 116 -6.98 1.54 -15.93
CA PHE A 116 -7.71 2.80 -16.06
C PHE A 116 -6.78 4.01 -16.18
N VAL A 117 -6.99 4.79 -17.24
CA VAL A 117 -6.27 6.05 -17.47
C VAL A 117 -7.00 7.18 -16.75
N CYS A 118 -6.43 7.62 -15.62
CA CYS A 118 -6.97 8.74 -14.86
C CYS A 118 -6.93 10.03 -15.68
N THR A 119 -8.06 10.73 -15.75
CA THR A 119 -8.20 12.04 -16.42
C THR A 119 -8.28 13.21 -15.43
N GLU A 120 -7.94 12.96 -14.16
CA GLU A 120 -7.99 13.96 -13.08
C GLU A 120 -9.36 14.65 -12.97
N CYS A 121 -10.44 13.90 -13.19
CA CYS A 121 -11.81 14.44 -13.28
C CYS A 121 -12.38 15.05 -11.99
N GLY A 122 -11.62 15.07 -10.89
CA GLY A 122 -12.00 15.69 -9.61
C GLY A 122 -13.03 14.94 -8.76
N ARG A 123 -13.45 13.72 -9.16
CA ARG A 123 -14.52 12.97 -8.48
C ARG A 123 -14.05 12.03 -7.37
N CYS A 124 -12.77 11.72 -7.32
CA CYS A 124 -12.19 10.81 -6.33
C CYS A 124 -10.73 11.20 -6.04
N ASP A 125 -10.15 10.64 -4.98
CA ASP A 125 -8.80 10.98 -4.52
C ASP A 125 -7.69 10.52 -5.46
N VAL A 126 -7.98 9.63 -6.41
CA VAL A 126 -7.01 9.11 -7.40
C VAL A 126 -6.29 10.25 -8.14
N GLY A 127 -7.01 11.32 -8.50
CA GLY A 127 -6.41 12.48 -9.18
C GLY A 127 -5.34 13.16 -8.33
N LYS A 128 -5.65 13.42 -7.05
CA LYS A 128 -4.70 14.00 -6.09
C LYS A 128 -3.49 13.10 -5.88
N ILE A 129 -3.71 11.79 -5.72
CA ILE A 129 -2.63 10.80 -5.59
C ILE A 129 -1.73 10.79 -6.84
N CYS A 130 -2.31 10.88 -8.04
CA CYS A 130 -1.56 10.98 -9.29
C CYS A 130 -0.65 12.22 -9.32
N SER A 131 -1.15 13.38 -8.90
CA SER A 131 -0.37 14.61 -8.85
C SER A 131 0.81 14.50 -7.87
N GLU A 132 0.57 13.99 -6.66
CA GLU A 132 1.60 13.77 -5.64
C GLU A 132 2.66 12.77 -6.11
N ALA A 133 2.23 11.67 -6.72
CA ALA A 133 3.12 10.64 -7.26
C ALA A 133 4.01 11.17 -8.39
N LYS A 134 3.44 11.97 -9.31
CA LYS A 134 4.17 12.56 -10.43
C LYS A 134 5.30 13.48 -9.95
N SER A 135 5.04 14.30 -8.94
CA SER A 135 6.06 15.18 -8.35
C SER A 135 7.25 14.44 -7.74
N ARG A 136 7.04 13.18 -7.32
CA ARG A 136 8.06 12.29 -6.69
C ARG A 136 8.68 11.28 -7.66
N GLY A 137 8.39 11.40 -8.96
CA GLY A 137 8.93 10.50 -9.99
C GLY A 137 8.33 9.10 -9.99
N PHE A 138 7.11 8.93 -9.47
CA PHE A 138 6.37 7.67 -9.56
C PHE A 138 5.47 7.67 -10.80
N LYS A 139 5.46 6.55 -11.53
CA LYS A 139 4.47 6.27 -12.57
C LYS A 139 3.27 5.56 -11.94
N VAL A 140 2.09 6.15 -12.06
CA VAL A 140 0.85 5.59 -11.49
C VAL A 140 0.13 4.72 -12.52
N PHE A 141 -0.36 3.57 -12.06
CA PHE A 141 -1.28 2.69 -12.80
C PHE A 141 -2.50 2.40 -11.92
N VAL A 142 -3.69 2.64 -12.46
CA VAL A 142 -4.95 2.30 -11.76
C VAL A 142 -5.46 0.99 -12.35
N ILE A 143 -5.38 -0.10 -11.58
CA ILE A 143 -5.60 -1.45 -12.11
C ILE A 143 -6.97 -2.00 -11.69
N PRO A 144 -7.67 -2.72 -12.60
CA PRO A 144 -8.93 -3.38 -12.27
C PRO A 144 -8.75 -4.63 -11.40
N GLY A 145 -7.56 -5.23 -11.40
CA GLY A 145 -7.27 -6.40 -10.56
C GLY A 145 -5.83 -6.90 -10.73
N GLY A 146 -5.47 -7.91 -9.93
CA GLY A 146 -4.10 -8.41 -9.80
C GLY A 146 -3.46 -8.94 -11.10
N SER A 147 -4.25 -9.38 -12.09
CA SER A 147 -3.73 -9.87 -13.37
C SER A 147 -2.97 -8.80 -14.17
N PHE A 148 -3.29 -7.52 -13.96
CA PHE A 148 -2.57 -6.40 -14.59
C PHE A 148 -1.19 -6.17 -13.99
N VAL A 149 -0.97 -6.55 -12.72
CA VAL A 149 0.34 -6.41 -12.05
C VAL A 149 1.42 -7.11 -12.86
N LYS A 150 1.18 -8.36 -13.27
CA LYS A 150 2.14 -9.14 -14.07
C LYS A 150 2.42 -8.52 -15.44
N LYS A 151 1.40 -7.95 -16.09
CA LYS A 151 1.55 -7.27 -17.39
C LYS A 151 2.41 -6.01 -17.25
N ILE A 152 2.09 -5.16 -16.27
CA ILE A 152 2.83 -3.93 -15.97
C ILE A 152 4.28 -4.26 -15.60
N PHE A 153 4.52 -5.30 -14.80
CA PHE A 153 5.87 -5.70 -14.42
C PHE A 153 6.69 -6.18 -15.62
N THR A 154 6.07 -6.91 -16.55
CA THR A 154 6.72 -7.38 -17.77
C THR A 154 7.07 -6.22 -18.70
N GLU A 155 6.13 -5.30 -18.91
CA GLU A 155 6.25 -4.20 -19.87
C GLU A 155 7.13 -3.06 -19.34
N TYR A 156 6.77 -2.52 -18.17
CA TYR A 156 7.43 -1.34 -17.61
C TYR A 156 8.74 -1.68 -16.87
N LYS A 157 8.90 -2.95 -16.45
CA LYS A 157 10.06 -3.43 -15.68
C LYS A 157 10.38 -2.50 -14.51
N PRO A 158 9.47 -2.26 -13.56
CA PRO A 158 9.70 -1.38 -12.43
C PRO A 158 10.87 -1.84 -11.55
N THR A 159 11.59 -0.92 -10.91
CA THR A 159 12.62 -1.29 -9.91
C THR A 159 12.10 -1.32 -8.48
N SER A 160 10.97 -0.66 -8.23
CA SER A 160 10.26 -0.60 -6.96
C SER A 160 8.79 -0.31 -7.19
N CYS A 161 7.95 -0.73 -6.24
CA CYS A 161 6.51 -0.60 -6.34
C CYS A 161 5.89 -0.19 -5.00
N ILE A 162 4.89 0.69 -5.03
CA ILE A 162 3.93 0.84 -3.94
C ILE A 162 2.60 0.27 -4.41
N GLY A 163 2.01 -0.64 -3.66
CA GLY A 163 0.68 -1.19 -3.93
C GLY A 163 -0.35 -0.67 -2.93
N VAL A 164 -1.53 -0.29 -3.42
CA VAL A 164 -2.69 0.05 -2.60
C VAL A 164 -3.80 -0.95 -2.88
N ALA A 165 -4.32 -1.61 -1.84
CA ALA A 165 -5.40 -2.59 -1.95
C ALA A 165 -6.01 -2.90 -0.57
N CYS A 166 -7.04 -3.75 -0.51
CA CYS A 166 -7.48 -4.31 0.78
C CYS A 166 -6.38 -5.22 1.38
N PRO A 167 -6.35 -5.43 2.71
CA PRO A 167 -5.28 -6.21 3.36
C PRO A 167 -5.07 -7.60 2.75
N MET A 168 -6.17 -8.29 2.41
CA MET A 168 -6.13 -9.63 1.80
C MET A 168 -5.45 -9.63 0.42
N GLU A 169 -5.87 -8.76 -0.49
CA GLU A 169 -5.26 -8.69 -1.83
C GLU A 169 -3.80 -8.22 -1.76
N LEU A 170 -3.49 -7.32 -0.82
CA LEU A 170 -2.16 -6.76 -0.64
C LEU A 170 -1.19 -7.80 -0.09
N SER A 171 -1.62 -8.61 0.88
CA SER A 171 -0.80 -9.66 1.48
C SER A 171 -0.40 -10.72 0.46
N GLU A 172 -1.34 -11.12 -0.41
CA GLU A 172 -1.10 -12.04 -1.54
C GLU A 172 -0.22 -11.41 -2.63
N SER A 173 -0.47 -10.14 -2.98
CA SER A 173 0.25 -9.46 -4.05
C SER A 173 1.71 -9.21 -3.69
N LEU A 174 1.99 -8.79 -2.45
CA LEU A 174 3.36 -8.58 -1.97
C LEU A 174 4.15 -9.89 -1.91
N GLN A 175 3.51 -11.00 -1.56
CA GLN A 175 4.13 -12.33 -1.58
C GLN A 175 4.62 -12.67 -3.00
N LYS A 176 3.77 -12.42 -4.01
CA LYS A 176 4.08 -12.67 -5.42
C LYS A 176 5.08 -11.66 -5.99
N ALA A 177 5.11 -10.44 -5.48
CA ALA A 177 5.98 -9.36 -5.95
C ALA A 177 7.44 -9.46 -5.44
N SER A 178 7.84 -10.58 -4.81
CA SER A 178 9.15 -10.80 -4.17
C SER A 178 10.41 -10.52 -5.02
N VAL A 179 10.26 -10.33 -6.33
CA VAL A 179 11.33 -10.01 -7.28
C VAL A 179 11.82 -8.55 -7.14
N ILE A 180 10.95 -7.62 -6.73
CA ILE A 180 11.31 -6.21 -6.54
C ILE A 180 10.95 -5.72 -5.13
N PRO A 181 11.64 -4.70 -4.59
CA PRO A 181 11.24 -4.05 -3.35
C PRO A 181 9.85 -3.42 -3.51
N ALA A 182 8.89 -3.89 -2.73
CA ALA A 182 7.51 -3.41 -2.76
C ALA A 182 7.05 -2.97 -1.37
N GLN A 183 6.32 -1.86 -1.30
CA GLN A 183 5.62 -1.38 -0.11
C GLN A 183 4.12 -1.46 -0.35
N GLY A 184 3.35 -1.66 0.71
CA GLY A 184 1.90 -1.72 0.70
C GLY A 184 1.27 -0.66 1.61
N VAL A 185 0.15 -0.10 1.16
CA VAL A 185 -0.76 0.74 1.96
C VAL A 185 -2.16 0.15 1.82
N TYR A 186 -2.81 -0.18 2.93
CA TYR A 186 -4.16 -0.75 2.90
C TYR A 186 -5.24 0.34 2.80
N LEU A 187 -6.39 -0.05 2.24
CA LEU A 187 -7.59 0.78 2.24
C LEU A 187 -8.16 0.90 3.67
N ILE A 188 -8.79 2.03 3.98
CA ILE A 188 -9.45 2.30 5.27
C ILE A 188 -10.71 1.43 5.41
N ASN A 189 -11.40 1.23 4.30
CA ASN A 189 -12.60 0.41 4.21
C ASN A 189 -12.52 -0.54 3.02
N ASP A 190 -13.02 -1.75 3.22
CA ASP A 190 -13.16 -2.73 2.16
C ASP A 190 -14.43 -2.48 1.34
N GLY A 191 -14.38 -2.89 0.08
CA GLY A 191 -15.48 -2.75 -0.86
C GLY A 191 -14.96 -2.74 -2.28
N CYS A 192 -15.87 -2.90 -3.24
CA CYS A 192 -15.52 -2.84 -4.66
C CYS A 192 -15.60 -1.41 -5.21
N PHE A 193 -16.09 -0.44 -4.43
CA PHE A 193 -16.45 0.88 -4.92
C PHE A 193 -16.35 1.97 -3.85
N GLU A 194 -15.94 3.19 -4.24
CA GLU A 194 -15.82 4.38 -3.36
C GLU A 194 -15.09 4.10 -2.03
N THR A 195 -14.09 3.21 -2.09
CA THR A 195 -13.19 2.97 -0.97
C THR A 195 -12.28 4.16 -0.74
N LYS A 196 -11.79 4.30 0.48
CA LYS A 196 -10.92 5.38 0.92
C LYS A 196 -9.55 4.84 1.29
N VAL A 197 -8.54 5.66 1.08
CA VAL A 197 -7.18 5.43 1.52
C VAL A 197 -6.67 6.69 2.20
N ASN A 198 -5.84 6.52 3.20
CA ASN A 198 -5.13 7.65 3.76
C ASN A 198 -4.02 8.09 2.77
N ILE A 199 -4.20 9.26 2.18
CA ILE A 199 -3.26 9.79 1.19
C ILE A 199 -1.89 10.07 1.84
N ASP A 200 -1.88 10.47 3.10
CA ASP A 200 -0.65 10.79 3.82
C ASP A 200 0.24 9.55 3.99
N ASP A 201 -0.36 8.36 4.16
CA ASP A 201 0.38 7.10 4.24
C ASP A 201 1.05 6.78 2.90
N ILE A 202 0.36 7.03 1.77
CA ILE A 202 0.94 6.86 0.43
C ILE A 202 2.09 7.85 0.23
N ILE A 203 1.89 9.12 0.59
CA ILE A 203 2.92 10.17 0.50
C ILE A 203 4.15 9.79 1.33
N GLN A 204 3.95 9.38 2.57
CA GLN A 204 5.03 8.93 3.44
C GLN A 204 5.80 7.78 2.81
N LYS A 205 5.12 6.76 2.25
CA LYS A 205 5.80 5.66 1.54
C LYS A 205 6.56 6.14 0.31
N MET A 206 6.03 7.10 -0.45
CA MET A 206 6.73 7.68 -1.61
C MET A 206 8.00 8.44 -1.19
N ASP A 207 7.94 9.19 -0.08
CA ASP A 207 9.07 9.96 0.45
C ASP A 207 10.21 9.08 0.96
N LEU A 208 9.93 7.82 1.32
CA LEU A 208 10.96 6.84 1.66
C LEU A 208 11.78 6.40 0.45
N ALA A 209 11.23 6.45 -0.76
CA ALA A 209 11.91 5.96 -1.96
C ALA A 209 12.96 6.97 -2.45
N GLY A 210 14.24 6.60 -2.30
CA GLY A 210 15.38 7.44 -2.65
C GLY A 210 15.93 8.28 -1.52
N PHE A 211 15.51 7.98 -0.29
CA PHE A 211 15.99 8.68 0.90
C PHE A 211 17.49 8.47 1.18
N ASP A 212 18.05 7.29 0.87
CA ASP A 212 19.48 7.00 1.12
C ASP A 212 20.42 7.86 0.26
N SER A 213 20.01 8.21 -0.97
CA SER A 213 20.82 9.03 -1.89
C SER A 213 20.92 10.51 -1.52
N LEU A 214 20.12 10.99 -0.56
CA LEU A 214 20.20 12.38 -0.07
C LEU A 214 21.21 12.54 1.08
N PHE A 215 21.61 11.44 1.73
CA PHE A 215 22.58 11.47 2.84
C PHE A 215 24.01 11.14 2.39
N ASP A 216 24.17 10.36 1.32
CA ASP A 216 25.51 10.02 0.77
C ASP A 216 26.18 11.19 0.02
N SER A 217 25.45 12.25 -0.35
CA SER A 217 26.03 13.42 -1.02
C SER A 217 26.70 14.43 -0.06
N HIS A 218 26.68 14.20 1.26
CA HIS A 218 27.26 15.11 2.25
C HIS A 218 28.44 14.55 3.07
N SER A 219 28.90 13.32 2.84
CA SER A 219 30.02 12.73 3.58
C SER A 219 31.39 12.80 2.90
N ASP A 220 31.49 13.24 1.64
CA ASP A 220 32.77 13.42 0.93
C ASP A 220 33.06 14.90 0.67
N SER A 221 33.38 15.63 1.74
CA SER A 221 34.10 16.90 1.65
C SER A 221 34.93 17.06 2.92
N ARG A 222 36.12 16.46 2.95
CA ARG A 222 37.17 16.85 3.91
C ARG A 222 37.55 18.31 3.60
N PRO A 223 37.40 19.27 4.53
CA PRO A 223 37.96 20.60 4.33
C PRO A 223 39.46 20.52 4.63
N GLY A 224 40.27 20.83 3.63
CA GLY A 224 41.67 21.16 3.81
C GLY A 224 41.80 22.37 4.72
N HIS A 225 42.75 22.30 5.65
CA HIS A 225 43.22 23.45 6.42
C HIS A 225 43.88 24.47 5.49
N SER A 226 43.29 25.65 5.36
CA SER A 226 44.02 26.89 5.16
C SER A 226 43.16 28.09 5.57
N VAL A 227 43.59 28.72 6.66
CA VAL A 227 43.09 30.00 7.19
C VAL A 227 43.68 31.14 6.36
N PRO A 228 42.91 32.20 6.08
CA PRO A 228 43.22 33.52 6.65
C PRO A 228 41.95 34.20 7.20
N SER A 229 41.95 34.58 8.49
CA SER A 229 42.21 35.93 9.00
C SER A 229 41.21 37.01 8.54
N SER A 230 40.20 37.20 9.39
CA SER A 230 39.70 38.47 9.94
C SER A 230 39.66 39.72 9.05
N ALA A 231 38.44 40.21 8.79
CA ALA A 231 38.14 41.65 8.76
C ALA A 231 36.68 41.91 9.20
N SER A 232 36.57 42.84 10.14
CA SER A 232 35.39 43.32 10.86
C SER A 232 34.69 44.48 10.14
N SER A 233 33.35 44.53 10.22
CA SER A 233 32.55 45.78 10.13
C SER A 233 31.09 45.44 10.46
N SER A 234 30.65 45.64 11.70
CA SER A 234 30.00 46.85 12.25
C SER A 234 28.52 46.98 11.84
N VAL A 235 27.65 46.58 12.76
CA VAL A 235 26.19 46.82 12.76
C VAL A 235 25.91 48.12 13.53
N SER A 236 25.01 48.95 13.02
CA SER A 236 24.33 50.01 13.78
C SER A 236 22.83 49.91 13.56
N PRO A 237 21.98 50.04 14.59
CA PRO A 237 20.52 50.01 14.45
C PRO A 237 19.97 51.42 14.31
N SER A 238 18.86 51.57 13.57
CA SER A 238 18.03 52.78 13.62
C SER A 238 16.55 52.40 13.78
N THR A 239 15.99 52.96 14.83
CA THR A 239 14.59 52.98 15.27
C THR A 239 13.85 54.17 14.65
N SER A 240 12.56 54.01 14.32
CA SER A 240 11.45 55.00 14.48
C SER A 240 10.21 54.50 13.69
N SER A 241 9.14 54.06 14.37
CA SER A 241 7.86 54.79 14.63
C SER A 241 7.13 55.28 13.37
N SER A 242 5.87 54.93 13.08
CA SER A 242 4.70 55.56 13.73
C SER A 242 3.32 55.01 13.28
N VAL A 243 2.38 55.06 14.24
CA VAL A 243 0.89 55.01 14.31
C VAL A 243 0.20 55.76 13.13
N SER A 244 -0.95 55.40 12.52
CA SER A 244 -2.33 55.26 13.06
C SER A 244 -3.34 54.74 12.00
N PRO A 245 -4.53 54.24 12.40
CA PRO A 245 -5.61 53.81 11.50
C PRO A 245 -6.69 54.88 11.30
N SER A 246 -7.40 54.85 10.17
CA SER A 246 -8.59 55.67 9.93
C SER A 246 -9.79 54.82 9.49
N THR A 247 -10.86 55.02 10.23
CA THR A 247 -12.23 54.50 10.14
C THR A 247 -13.00 55.05 8.94
N SER A 248 -13.92 54.26 8.38
CA SER A 248 -15.20 54.79 7.87
C SER A 248 -16.29 53.72 7.92
N SER A 249 -17.33 54.03 8.69
CA SER A 249 -18.61 53.34 8.85
C SER A 249 -19.63 53.82 7.82
N SER A 250 -20.48 52.92 7.30
CA SER A 250 -21.81 53.29 6.78
C SER A 250 -22.70 52.05 6.54
N VAL A 251 -23.52 51.76 7.56
CA VAL A 251 -24.96 51.44 7.61
C VAL A 251 -25.70 51.01 6.32
N SER A 252 -26.47 49.92 6.45
CA SER A 252 -27.47 49.28 5.54
C SER A 252 -28.76 50.12 5.34
N PRO A 253 -29.74 49.77 4.46
CA PRO A 253 -30.69 48.67 4.73
C PRO A 253 -31.35 47.93 3.51
N SER A 254 -31.85 46.74 3.81
CA SER A 254 -33.12 46.07 3.41
C SER A 254 -33.74 46.27 2.01
N ALA A 255 -34.01 45.16 1.31
CA ALA A 255 -35.35 44.83 0.78
C ALA A 255 -35.44 43.38 0.25
N SER A 256 -36.58 42.78 0.61
CA SER A 256 -37.12 41.47 0.26
C SER A 256 -37.64 41.36 -1.18
N SER A 257 -37.61 40.15 -1.76
CA SER A 257 -38.72 39.65 -2.58
C SER A 257 -38.67 38.14 -2.76
N SER A 258 -39.71 37.51 -2.20
CA SER A 258 -40.30 36.21 -2.46
C SER A 258 -40.56 35.89 -3.94
N VAL A 259 -40.62 34.59 -4.28
CA VAL A 259 -41.75 33.86 -4.95
C VAL A 259 -41.24 32.56 -5.61
N SER A 260 -41.79 31.41 -5.17
CA SER A 260 -41.96 30.18 -5.98
C SER A 260 -43.39 30.19 -6.56
N PRO A 261 -43.67 29.52 -7.70
CA PRO A 261 -44.20 28.14 -7.64
C PRO A 261 -43.71 27.24 -8.79
N SER A 262 -43.42 25.95 -8.55
CA SER A 262 -44.27 24.76 -8.77
C SER A 262 -44.63 24.46 -10.23
N VAL A 263 -44.33 23.23 -10.70
CA VAL A 263 -45.22 22.26 -11.39
C VAL A 263 -44.37 21.18 -12.12
N SER A 264 -44.47 19.94 -11.64
CA SER A 264 -44.27 18.67 -12.39
C SER A 264 -45.66 18.21 -12.90
N PRO A 265 -45.89 17.17 -13.75
CA PRO A 265 -45.19 15.87 -13.77
C PRO A 265 -45.19 15.11 -15.12
N SER A 266 -44.92 13.79 -15.04
CA SER A 266 -45.22 12.69 -16.00
C SER A 266 -44.05 12.31 -16.93
N THR A 267 -43.69 11.05 -17.19
CA THR A 267 -44.41 9.76 -17.12
C THR A 267 -43.43 8.59 -16.90
N SER A 268 -43.79 7.65 -16.02
CA SER A 268 -43.23 6.29 -15.97
C SER A 268 -44.13 5.35 -16.78
N SER A 269 -43.60 4.68 -17.79
CA SER A 269 -44.28 3.57 -18.48
C SER A 269 -43.61 2.24 -18.15
N SER A 270 -44.39 1.39 -17.49
CA SER A 270 -44.19 -0.03 -17.22
C SER A 270 -44.05 -0.83 -18.51
N VAL A 271 -43.12 -1.79 -18.54
CA VAL A 271 -43.26 -2.99 -19.38
C VAL A 271 -42.88 -4.21 -18.55
N SER A 272 -43.89 -5.01 -18.24
CA SER A 272 -43.78 -6.39 -17.80
C SER A 272 -43.88 -7.30 -19.03
N SER A 273 -43.01 -8.29 -19.14
CA SER A 273 -43.24 -9.46 -19.99
C SER A 273 -42.46 -10.68 -19.46
N SER A 274 -43.14 -11.41 -18.60
CA SER A 274 -43.32 -12.86 -18.54
C SER A 274 -42.55 -13.78 -19.52
N ILE A 275 -42.06 -14.89 -18.94
CA ILE A 275 -42.03 -16.28 -19.46
C ILE A 275 -40.93 -16.65 -20.49
N SER A 276 -39.98 -17.50 -20.06
CA SER A 276 -39.78 -18.89 -20.58
C SER A 276 -38.43 -19.50 -20.15
N ARG A 277 -38.48 -20.58 -19.35
CA ARG A 277 -37.56 -21.73 -19.45
C ARG A 277 -38.15 -22.67 -20.51
N PRO A 278 -37.37 -23.35 -21.37
CA PRO A 278 -36.63 -24.57 -21.00
C PRO A 278 -35.24 -24.60 -21.73
N ASN A 279 -34.37 -25.60 -21.75
CA ASN A 279 -34.43 -27.02 -21.46
C ASN A 279 -32.98 -27.50 -21.25
N GLN A 280 -32.79 -28.53 -20.43
CA GLN A 280 -31.62 -29.39 -20.57
C GLN A 280 -31.69 -30.12 -21.92
N LEU A 281 -30.55 -30.32 -22.58
CA LEU A 281 -30.33 -31.53 -23.36
C LEU A 281 -28.88 -31.98 -23.31
N SER A 282 -28.76 -33.20 -22.83
CA SER A 282 -27.64 -34.13 -22.84
C SER A 282 -27.24 -34.60 -24.24
N VAL A 283 -26.10 -35.32 -24.28
CA VAL A 283 -25.63 -36.23 -25.35
C VAL A 283 -24.96 -35.45 -26.52
N ILE A 284 -23.72 -35.69 -26.94
CA ILE A 284 -23.18 -36.95 -27.47
C ILE A 284 -21.65 -37.01 -27.31
N SER A 285 -21.20 -38.11 -26.71
CA SER A 285 -19.84 -38.66 -26.81
C SER A 285 -19.72 -39.46 -28.11
N ARG A 286 -18.79 -39.07 -28.99
CA ARG A 286 -18.08 -39.86 -30.03
C ARG A 286 -16.79 -39.07 -30.29
N GLY A 287 -15.57 -39.61 -30.26
CA GLY A 287 -15.12 -40.97 -30.53
C GLY A 287 -14.14 -40.91 -31.70
N GLY A 288 -12.85 -41.06 -31.42
CA GLY A 288 -11.86 -41.70 -32.31
C GLY A 288 -11.16 -40.85 -33.38
N GLY A 289 -9.84 -41.04 -33.48
CA GLY A 289 -9.02 -40.68 -34.64
C GLY A 289 -7.73 -39.96 -34.24
N LYS A 290 -6.71 -40.67 -33.77
CA LYS A 290 -5.54 -41.12 -34.55
C LYS A 290 -4.53 -40.00 -34.89
N ASN A 291 -3.35 -40.13 -34.25
CA ASN A 291 -1.98 -39.97 -34.75
C ASN A 291 -1.80 -39.21 -36.08
N VAL A 292 -0.83 -38.29 -36.12
CA VAL A 292 0.34 -38.29 -37.02
C VAL A 292 1.33 -37.20 -36.56
N LEU A 293 2.58 -37.62 -36.31
CA LEU A 293 3.87 -36.88 -36.18
C LEU A 293 4.10 -35.96 -34.98
#